data_AF-Q4FCY0-F1
#
_entry.id   AF-Q4FCY0-F1
#
_cell.length_a   1.000
_cell.length_b   1.000
_cell.length_c   1.000
_cell.angle_alpha   90.00
_cell.angle_beta   90.00
_cell.angle_gamma   90.00
#
_symmetry.space_group_name_H-M   'P 1'
#
loop_
_entity.id
_entity.type
_entity.pdbx_description
1 polymer ?
#
loop_
_entity_poly.entity_id
_entity_poly.type
_entity_poly.pdbx_seq_one_letter_code
_entity_poly.pdbx_strand_id
1 'polypeptide(L)'
;EWVLDELVAKLEDPREKCFNLCLEERDWLPGQPVLENLSQSIQLSKKTVFVMTDKYAKTENFKIAFYLSHQRLMDEKVDVIILIFLEKPLQKSKFLQ
;
A
#
# COMPACT_ATOMS: atom_id res chain seq x y z
N GLU A 1 -6.29 -2.16 12.99
CA GLU A 1 -5.69 -3.03 14.02
C GLU A 1 -4.46 -3.73 13.46
N TRP A 2 -4.55 -4.90 12.79
CA TRP A 2 -3.37 -5.66 12.31
C TRP A 2 -2.25 -4.85 11.64
N VAL A 3 -2.57 -3.87 10.78
CA VAL A 3 -1.56 -3.00 10.15
C VAL A 3 -0.71 -2.26 11.20
N LEU A 4 -1.34 -1.68 12.22
CA LEU A 4 -0.63 -0.92 13.26
C LEU A 4 0.07 -1.86 14.24
N ASP A 5 -0.64 -2.87 14.74
CA ASP A 5 -0.17 -3.71 15.84
C ASP A 5 0.87 -4.76 15.43
N GLU A 6 0.88 -5.16 14.15
CA GLU A 6 1.80 -6.18 13.64
C GLU A 6 2.76 -5.62 12.60
N LEU A 7 2.25 -5.04 11.51
CA LEU A 7 3.08 -4.63 10.38
C LEU A 7 3.96 -3.42 10.72
N VAL A 8 3.34 -2.34 11.22
CA VAL A 8 4.05 -1.12 11.62
C VAL A 8 4.96 -1.41 12.81
N ALA A 9 4.44 -2.07 13.85
CA ALA A 9 5.20 -2.42 15.05
C ALA A 9 6.50 -3.18 14.74
N LYS A 10 6.49 -4.11 13.79
CA LYS A 10 7.69 -4.88 13.40
C LYS A 10 8.60 -4.14 12.43
N LEU A 11 8.05 -3.46 11.44
CA LEU A 11 8.86 -2.80 10.41
C LEU A 11 9.49 -1.48 10.88
N GLU A 12 8.91 -0.82 11.88
CA GLU A 12 9.46 0.40 12.48
C GLU A 12 10.19 0.13 13.81
N ASP A 13 10.37 -1.14 14.24
CA ASP A 13 11.11 -1.48 15.47
C ASP A 13 12.60 -1.08 15.35
N PRO A 14 13.11 -0.16 16.20
CA PRO A 14 14.53 0.23 16.19
C PRO A 14 15.50 -0.92 16.52
N ARG A 15 15.02 -2.01 17.12
CA ARG A 15 15.83 -3.19 17.48
C ARG A 15 16.06 -4.11 16.28
N GLU A 16 15.22 -4.02 15.26
CA GLU A 16 15.35 -4.74 13.99
C GLU A 16 15.71 -3.77 12.85
N LYS A 17 15.39 -4.15 11.61
CA LYS A 17 15.57 -3.29 10.44
C LYS A 17 14.46 -2.25 10.39
N CYS A 18 14.78 -1.03 10.81
CA CYS A 18 13.84 0.09 10.79
C CYS A 18 13.59 0.60 9.36
N PHE A 19 12.36 0.42 8.88
CA PHE A 19 11.83 1.04 7.67
C PHE A 19 11.06 2.31 8.04
N ASN A 20 11.07 3.31 7.15
CA ASN A 20 10.20 4.47 7.29
C ASN A 20 8.91 4.20 6.52
N LEU A 21 7.78 4.06 7.22
CA LEU A 21 6.49 3.86 6.59
C LEU A 21 5.75 5.18 6.39
N CYS A 22 4.94 5.23 5.33
CA CYS A 22 3.98 6.30 5.09
C CYS A 22 2.57 5.69 5.13
N LEU A 23 1.73 6.16 6.07
CA LEU A 23 0.36 5.70 6.26
C LEU A 23 -0.64 6.83 6.02
N GLU A 24 -1.75 6.51 5.36
CA GLU A 24 -2.86 7.43 5.08
C GLU A 24 -3.39 8.10 6.35
N GLU A 25 -3.58 7.35 7.44
CA GLU A 25 -4.15 7.89 8.69
C GLU A 25 -3.14 8.68 9.55
N ARG A 26 -1.83 8.60 9.25
CA ARG A 26 -0.76 9.18 10.08
C ARG A 26 -0.04 10.34 9.41
N ASP A 27 0.32 10.17 8.15
CA ASP A 27 1.32 10.99 7.47
C ASP A 27 0.72 11.89 6.39
N TRP A 28 -0.55 11.72 6.04
CA TRP A 28 -1.24 12.59 5.08
C TRP A 28 -1.53 13.95 5.68
N LEU A 29 -1.24 15.00 4.89
CA LEU A 29 -1.43 16.38 5.33
C LEU A 29 -2.93 16.73 5.36
N PRO A 30 -3.46 17.20 6.51
CA PRO A 30 -4.84 17.66 6.59
C PRO A 30 -5.07 18.88 5.69
N GLY A 31 -6.22 18.90 5.01
CA GLY A 31 -6.58 19.97 4.07
C GLY A 31 -6.01 19.81 2.66
N GLN A 32 -5.09 18.87 2.45
CA GLN A 32 -4.63 18.50 1.11
C GLN A 32 -5.57 17.46 0.47
N PRO A 33 -5.85 17.53 -0.85
CA PRO A 33 -6.70 16.55 -1.52
C PRO A 33 -6.17 15.12 -1.35
N VAL A 34 -7.10 14.18 -1.08
CA VAL A 34 -6.79 12.75 -0.93
C VAL A 34 -5.96 12.20 -2.10
N LEU A 35 -6.34 12.55 -3.33
CA LEU A 35 -5.62 12.11 -4.53
C LEU A 35 -4.18 12.62 -4.56
N GLU A 36 -3.94 13.84 -4.07
CA GLU A 36 -2.60 14.43 -4.06
C GLU A 36 -1.73 13.79 -2.98
N ASN A 37 -2.26 13.63 -1.76
CA ASN A 37 -1.60 12.87 -0.69
C ASN A 37 -1.25 11.44 -1.14
N LEU A 38 -2.20 10.75 -1.77
CA LEU A 38 -2.01 9.40 -2.28
C LEU A 38 -0.92 9.33 -3.35
N SER A 39 -0.98 10.21 -4.36
CA SER A 39 0.01 10.27 -5.44
C SER A 39 1.41 10.56 -4.89
N GLN A 40 1.56 11.55 -4.01
CA GLN A 40 2.84 11.88 -3.38
C GLN A 40 3.37 10.72 -2.54
N SER A 41 2.51 10.06 -1.75
CA SER A 41 2.88 8.90 -0.94
C SER A 41 3.45 7.76 -1.81
N ILE A 42 2.82 7.48 -2.96
CA ILE A 42 3.28 6.46 -3.90
C ILE A 42 4.60 6.86 -4.54
N GLN A 43 4.77 8.11 -4.96
CA GLN A 43 5.96 8.58 -5.67
C GLN A 43 7.19 8.65 -4.75
N LEU A 44 7.01 9.07 -3.50
CA LEU A 44 8.11 9.22 -2.53
C LEU A 44 8.49 7.91 -1.84
N SER A 45 7.63 6.89 -1.90
CA SER A 45 7.91 5.58 -1.29
C SER A 45 8.72 4.69 -2.22
N LYS A 46 9.57 3.80 -1.67
CA LYS A 46 10.29 2.79 -2.48
C LYS A 46 9.39 1.66 -2.97
N LYS A 47 8.38 1.32 -2.16
CA LYS A 47 7.40 0.25 -2.41
C LYS A 47 6.05 0.74 -1.90
N THR A 48 4.98 0.39 -2.61
CA THR A 48 3.60 0.53 -2.15
C THR A 48 3.12 -0.83 -1.66
N VAL A 49 2.74 -0.91 -0.37
CA VAL A 49 2.27 -2.15 0.25
C VAL A 49 0.74 -2.13 0.32
N PHE A 50 0.09 -3.09 -0.31
CA PHE A 50 -1.35 -3.29 -0.23
C PHE A 50 -1.66 -4.46 0.69
N VAL A 51 -2.34 -4.16 1.80
CA VAL A 51 -2.82 -5.17 2.75
C VAL A 51 -4.23 -5.58 2.32
N MET A 52 -4.29 -6.68 1.59
CA MET A 52 -5.49 -7.18 0.92
C MET A 52 -6.44 -7.85 1.92
N THR A 53 -7.66 -7.31 1.96
CA THR A 53 -8.85 -7.87 2.61
C THR A 53 -10.03 -7.75 1.63
N ASP A 54 -11.07 -8.57 1.80
CA ASP A 54 -12.27 -8.51 0.95
C ASP A 54 -12.95 -7.12 0.95
N LYS A 55 -12.86 -6.41 2.07
CA LYS A 55 -13.39 -5.05 2.20
C LYS A 55 -12.51 -4.05 1.44
N TYR A 56 -11.20 -4.11 1.63
CA TYR A 56 -10.27 -3.15 1.04
C TYR A 56 -10.24 -3.25 -0.49
N ALA A 57 -10.27 -4.46 -1.05
CA ALA A 57 -10.23 -4.70 -2.50
C ALA A 57 -11.43 -4.08 -3.26
N LYS A 58 -12.52 -3.75 -2.57
CA LYS A 58 -13.72 -3.13 -3.14
C LYS A 58 -13.72 -1.59 -3.06
N THR A 59 -12.76 -1.00 -2.36
CA THR A 59 -12.70 0.44 -2.14
C THR A 59 -12.21 1.18 -3.39
N GLU A 60 -12.65 2.43 -3.56
CA GLU A 60 -12.17 3.28 -4.66
C GLU A 60 -10.72 3.69 -4.45
N ASN A 61 -10.33 3.96 -3.20
CA ASN A 61 -8.95 4.27 -2.82
C ASN A 61 -8.00 3.14 -3.26
N PHE A 62 -8.37 1.86 -3.06
CA PHE A 62 -7.57 0.74 -3.56
C PHE A 62 -7.40 0.78 -5.08
N LYS A 63 -8.47 0.97 -5.86
CA LYS A 63 -8.39 0.99 -7.33
C LYS A 63 -7.47 2.11 -7.83
N ILE A 64 -7.62 3.31 -7.28
CA ILE A 64 -6.82 4.47 -7.65
C ILE A 64 -5.36 4.24 -7.25
N ALA A 65 -5.10 3.82 -6.02
CA ALA A 65 -3.75 3.55 -5.53
C ALA A 65 -3.07 2.47 -6.37
N PHE A 66 -3.75 1.36 -6.63
CA PHE A 66 -3.23 0.27 -7.44
C PHE A 66 -2.94 0.73 -8.87
N TYR A 67 -3.84 1.50 -9.48
CA TYR A 67 -3.62 2.07 -10.80
C TYR A 67 -2.36 2.96 -10.83
N LEU A 68 -2.21 3.88 -9.88
CA LEU A 68 -1.06 4.78 -9.81
C LEU A 68 0.26 4.03 -9.57
N SER A 69 0.28 3.07 -8.64
CA SER A 69 1.46 2.23 -8.40
C SER A 69 1.80 1.37 -9.63
N HIS A 70 0.79 0.87 -10.35
CA HIS A 70 0.98 0.08 -11.56
C HIS A 70 1.51 0.95 -12.72
N GLN A 71 1.02 2.17 -12.89
CA GLN A 71 1.59 3.12 -13.86
C GLN A 71 3.08 3.35 -13.57
N ARG A 72 3.42 3.62 -12.31
CA ARG A 72 4.81 3.79 -11.89
C ARG A 72 5.69 2.56 -12.16
N LEU A 73 5.18 1.35 -11.91
CA LEU A 73 5.85 0.10 -12.26
C LEU A 73 6.18 0.03 -13.77
N MET A 74 5.22 0.41 -14.62
CA MET A 74 5.38 0.37 -16.08
C MET A 74 6.38 1.42 -16.57
N ASP A 75 6.36 2.61 -15.97
CA ASP A 75 7.24 3.72 -16.34
C ASP A 75 8.68 3.50 -15.89
N GLU A 76 8.88 3.13 -14.61
CA GLU A 76 10.23 2.95 -14.02
C GLU A 76 10.81 1.55 -14.29
N LYS A 77 9.98 0.56 -14.66
CA LYS A 77 10.36 -0.84 -14.88
C LYS A 77 11.05 -1.51 -13.68
N VAL A 78 10.75 -1.04 -12.48
CA VAL A 78 11.23 -1.61 -11.22
C VAL A 78 10.06 -2.06 -10.38
N ASP A 79 10.22 -3.17 -9.68
CA ASP A 79 9.18 -3.66 -8.78
C ASP A 79 8.91 -2.63 -7.68
N VAL A 80 7.68 -2.09 -7.63
CA VAL A 80 7.23 -1.09 -6.65
C VAL A 80 5.98 -1.55 -5.87
N ILE A 81 5.45 -2.75 -6.10
CA ILE A 81 4.17 -3.20 -5.52
C ILE A 81 4.38 -4.44 -4.66
N ILE A 82 3.90 -4.40 -3.41
CA ILE A 82 3.87 -5.57 -2.52
C ILE A 82 2.40 -5.83 -2.14
N LEU A 83 1.93 -7.06 -2.36
CA LEU A 83 0.59 -7.50 -1.95
C LEU A 83 0.70 -8.45 -0.75
N ILE A 84 0.04 -8.11 0.35
CA ILE A 84 -0.05 -8.94 1.56
C ILE A 84 -1.50 -9.40 1.70
N PHE A 85 -1.76 -10.70 1.68
CA PHE A 85 -3.11 -11.25 1.86
C PHE A 85 -3.31 -11.70 3.30
N LEU A 86 -4.19 -11.02 4.05
CA LEU A 86 -4.50 -11.40 5.43
C LEU A 86 -5.56 -12.50 5.51
N GLU A 87 -6.38 -12.62 4.48
CA GLU A 87 -7.35 -13.68 4.29
C GLU A 87 -6.83 -14.63 3.21
N LYS A 88 -7.32 -15.88 3.19
CA LYS A 88 -7.00 -16.78 2.06
C LYS A 88 -7.43 -16.06 0.78
N PRO A 89 -6.52 -15.81 -0.18
CA PRO A 89 -6.88 -15.12 -1.40
C PRO A 89 -8.05 -15.87 -2.04
N LEU A 90 -9.15 -15.16 -2.31
CA LEU A 90 -10.27 -15.73 -3.03
C LEU A 90 -9.71 -16.35 -4.31
N GLN A 91 -9.84 -17.68 -4.44
CA GLN A 91 -9.41 -18.47 -5.61
C GLN A 91 -10.23 -18.14 -6.89
N LYS A 92 -10.54 -16.87 -7.13
CA LYS A 92 -11.26 -16.38 -8.31
C LYS A 92 -10.65 -15.09 -8.85
N SER A 93 -9.31 -15.00 -8.90
CA SER A 93 -8.65 -13.96 -9.69
C SER A 93 -8.31 -14.51 -11.08
N LYS A 94 -8.89 -13.90 -12.12
CA LYS A 94 -8.53 -14.14 -13.53
C LYS A 94 -7.14 -13.58 -13.90
N PHE A 95 -6.43 -12.94 -12.97
CA PHE A 95 -5.09 -12.38 -13.18
C PHE A 95 -3.95 -13.34 -12.80
N LEU A 96 -4.26 -14.55 -12.30
CA LEU A 96 -3.28 -15.57 -11.90
C LEU A 96 -3.45 -16.90 -12.66
N GLN A 97 -4.03 -16.87 -13.86
CA GLN A 97 -3.98 -17.97 -14.83
C GLN A 97 -3.23 -17.54 -16.08
#